data_AF-A0A923Y6Y3-F1
#
_entry.id   AF-A0A923Y6Y3-F1
#
_cell.length_a   1.000
_cell.length_b   1.000
_cell.length_c   1.000
_cell.angle_alpha   90.00
_cell.angle_beta   90.00
_cell.angle_gamma   90.00
#
_symmetry.space_group_name_H-M   'P 1'
#
loop_
_entity.id
_entity.type
_entity.pdbx_description
1 polymer ?
#
loop_
_entity_poly.entity_id
_entity_poly.type
_entity_poly.pdbx_seq_one_letter_code
_entity_poly.pdbx_strand_id
1 'polypeptide(L)'
;MERTKREDLYGRFLDTLSLLYSEALTAEKMDYFKLVNVFALKGRIMLLSTPPVVESADRCVKTMVDLYMGPPMTPDAVRALMNNREADIFRSFTEVCREELQRLRVP
;
A
#
# COMPACT_ATOMS: atom_id res chain seq x y z
N MET A 1 -13.78 -2.65 18.45
CA MET A 1 -14.92 -2.56 17.50
C MET A 1 -14.41 -2.85 16.09
N GLU A 2 -15.27 -3.24 15.14
CA GLU A 2 -14.88 -3.62 13.76
C GLU A 2 -14.05 -2.52 13.07
N ARG A 3 -14.46 -1.26 13.20
CA ARG A 3 -13.71 -0.10 12.70
C ARG A 3 -12.25 -0.08 13.18
N THR A 4 -12.01 -0.26 14.47
CA THR A 4 -10.65 -0.24 15.05
C THR A 4 -9.79 -1.37 14.49
N LYS A 5 -10.36 -2.57 14.27
CA LYS A 5 -9.64 -3.71 13.70
C LYS A 5 -9.18 -3.40 12.27
N ARG A 6 -10.04 -2.76 11.47
CA ARG A 6 -9.69 -2.37 10.09
C ARG A 6 -8.68 -1.23 10.06
N GLU A 7 -8.83 -0.25 10.93
CA GLU A 7 -7.87 0.85 11.07
C GLU A 7 -6.47 0.34 11.42
N ASP A 8 -6.35 -0.59 12.38
CA ASP A 8 -5.08 -1.27 12.71
C ASP A 8 -4.52 -2.06 11.51
N LEU A 9 -5.36 -2.83 10.82
CA LEU A 9 -4.96 -3.61 9.66
C LEU A 9 -4.42 -2.72 8.53
N TYR A 10 -5.09 -1.59 8.25
CA TYR A 10 -4.65 -0.63 7.23
C TYR A 10 -3.34 0.04 7.62
N GLY A 11 -3.16 0.42 8.89
CA GLY A 11 -1.89 0.95 9.40
C GLY A 11 -0.74 -0.03 9.20
N ARG A 12 -0.91 -1.28 9.63
CA ARG A 12 0.13 -2.31 9.48
C ARG A 12 0.48 -2.60 8.02
N PHE A 13 -0.52 -2.58 7.14
CA PHE A 13 -0.30 -2.70 5.70
C PHE A 13 0.50 -1.52 5.15
N LEU A 14 0.17 -0.29 5.53
CA LEU A 14 0.90 0.91 5.15
C LEU A 14 2.35 0.89 5.65
N ASP A 15 2.59 0.52 6.90
CA ASP A 15 3.96 0.44 7.46
C ASP A 15 4.82 -0.55 6.68
N THR A 16 4.27 -1.75 6.44
CA THR A 16 4.96 -2.82 5.71
C THR A 16 5.22 -2.42 4.26
N LEU A 17 4.21 -1.86 3.59
CA LEU A 17 4.31 -1.45 2.20
C LEU A 17 5.27 -0.27 2.03
N SER A 18 5.27 0.69 2.95
CA SER A 18 6.14 1.88 2.88
C SER A 18 7.62 1.50 2.96
N LEU A 19 7.96 0.53 3.82
CA LEU A 19 9.32 -0.01 3.89
C LEU A 19 9.73 -0.63 2.55
N LEU A 20 8.92 -1.55 2.00
CA LEU A 20 9.18 -2.21 0.72
C LEU A 20 9.25 -1.22 -0.44
N TYR A 21 8.36 -0.23 -0.45
CA TYR A 21 8.34 0.80 -1.47
C TYR A 21 9.63 1.64 -1.45
N SER A 22 10.11 2.02 -0.26
CA SER A 22 11.38 2.74 -0.12
C SER A 22 12.58 1.93 -0.59
N GLU A 23 12.62 0.63 -0.25
CA GLU A 23 13.67 -0.30 -0.71
C GLU A 23 13.65 -0.48 -2.25
N ALA A 24 12.45 -0.52 -2.84
CA ALA A 24 12.28 -0.62 -4.28
C ALA A 24 12.84 0.62 -5.01
N LEU A 25 12.63 1.82 -4.45
CA LEU A 25 13.15 3.07 -5.03
C LEU A 25 14.67 3.13 -5.03
N THR A 26 15.33 2.57 -4.01
CA THR A 26 16.80 2.49 -3.91
C THR A 26 17.39 1.31 -4.67
N ALA A 27 16.55 0.56 -5.39
CA ALA A 27 16.92 -0.62 -6.18
C ALA A 27 17.61 -1.72 -5.39
N GLU A 28 17.24 -1.86 -4.12
CA GLU A 28 17.65 -3.03 -3.37
C GLU A 28 17.05 -4.29 -4.02
N LYS A 29 17.83 -5.37 -4.05
CA LYS A 29 17.33 -6.64 -4.56
C LYS A 29 16.14 -7.07 -3.71
N MET A 30 15.03 -7.38 -4.36
CA MET A 30 13.83 -7.86 -3.69
C MET A 30 14.12 -9.09 -2.81
N ASP A 31 13.88 -8.92 -1.51
CA ASP A 31 13.82 -10.03 -0.58
C ASP A 31 12.39 -10.61 -0.57
N TYR A 32 12.24 -11.75 -1.25
CA TYR A 32 10.95 -12.44 -1.36
C TYR A 32 10.36 -12.84 -0.01
N PHE A 33 11.17 -13.00 1.05
CA PHE A 33 10.64 -13.28 2.38
C PHE A 33 9.90 -12.07 2.97
N LYS A 34 10.32 -10.85 2.64
CA LYS A 34 9.60 -9.64 3.07
C LYS A 34 8.23 -9.50 2.40
N LEU A 35 8.06 -10.08 1.20
CA LEU A 35 6.76 -10.10 0.52
C LEU A 35 5.69 -10.93 1.24
N VAL A 36 6.09 -11.94 2.01
CA VAL A 36 5.15 -12.79 2.75
C VAL A 36 4.25 -11.93 3.64
N ASN A 37 4.82 -10.94 4.32
CA ASN A 37 4.06 -10.09 5.23
C ASN A 37 3.08 -9.17 4.49
N VAL A 38 3.51 -8.52 3.40
CA VAL A 38 2.62 -7.61 2.64
C VAL A 38 1.49 -8.38 1.95
N PHE A 39 1.76 -9.59 1.43
CA PHE A 39 0.72 -10.45 0.86
C PHE A 39 -0.24 -10.99 1.91
N ALA A 40 0.24 -11.34 3.11
CA ALA A 40 -0.62 -11.75 4.21
C ALA A 40 -1.54 -10.61 4.68
N LEU A 41 -1.02 -9.39 4.78
CA LEU A 41 -1.82 -8.21 5.13
C LEU A 41 -2.85 -7.88 4.03
N LYS A 42 -2.46 -7.93 2.76
CA LYS A 42 -3.38 -7.83 1.62
C LYS A 42 -4.47 -8.91 1.69
N GLY A 43 -4.11 -10.16 2.00
CA GLY A 43 -5.06 -11.26 2.21
C GLY A 43 -6.10 -10.96 3.27
N ARG A 44 -5.67 -10.39 4.40
CA ARG A 44 -6.58 -9.97 5.48
C ARG A 44 -7.48 -8.80 5.04
N ILE A 45 -6.97 -7.85 4.26
CA ILE A 45 -7.77 -6.77 3.65
C ILE A 45 -8.84 -7.38 2.74
N MET A 46 -8.50 -8.37 1.89
CA MET A 46 -9.47 -9.07 1.04
C MET A 46 -10.58 -9.77 1.82
N LEU A 47 -10.28 -10.28 3.01
CA LEU A 47 -11.26 -10.97 3.86
C LEU A 47 -12.21 -10.02 4.59
N LEU A 48 -11.75 -8.81 4.92
CA LEU A 48 -12.45 -7.93 5.86
C LEU A 48 -12.99 -6.65 5.21
N SER A 49 -12.40 -6.20 4.11
CA SER A 49 -12.66 -4.87 3.55
C SER A 49 -13.60 -4.89 2.36
N THR A 50 -14.10 -3.71 2.00
CA THR A 50 -14.93 -3.46 0.83
C THR A 50 -14.12 -3.56 -0.47
N PRO A 51 -14.77 -3.85 -1.62
CA PRO A 51 -14.07 -3.97 -2.89
C PRO A 51 -13.16 -2.79 -3.26
N PRO A 52 -13.53 -1.50 -3.04
CA PRO A 52 -12.64 -0.38 -3.35
C PRO A 52 -11.32 -0.39 -2.57
N VAL A 53 -11.36 -0.79 -1.29
CA VAL A 53 -10.16 -0.93 -0.46
C VAL A 53 -9.29 -2.08 -0.95
N VAL A 54 -9.91 -3.21 -1.30
CA VAL A 54 -9.22 -4.39 -1.84
C VAL A 54 -8.50 -4.06 -3.15
N GLU A 55 -9.18 -3.42 -4.08
CA GLU A 55 -8.60 -3.02 -5.37
C GLU A 55 -7.44 -2.04 -5.17
N SER A 56 -7.58 -1.08 -4.26
CA SER A 56 -6.50 -0.14 -4.00
C SER A 56 -5.30 -0.78 -3.31
N ALA A 57 -5.51 -1.76 -2.41
CA ALA A 57 -4.42 -2.53 -1.83
C ALA A 57 -3.67 -3.36 -2.89
N ASP A 58 -4.40 -3.91 -3.87
CA ASP A 58 -3.79 -4.64 -5.00
C ASP A 58 -2.92 -3.74 -5.87
N ARG A 59 -3.43 -2.55 -6.24
CA ARG A 59 -2.65 -1.55 -6.98
C ARG A 59 -1.38 -1.14 -6.25
N CYS A 60 -1.47 -0.94 -4.94
CA CYS A 60 -0.32 -0.64 -4.10
C CYS A 60 0.78 -1.71 -4.19
N VAL A 61 0.41 -2.98 -3.98
CA VAL A 61 1.38 -4.10 -4.01
C VAL A 61 1.95 -4.28 -5.41
N LYS A 62 1.13 -4.22 -6.45
CA LYS A 62 1.58 -4.31 -7.85
C LYS A 62 2.59 -3.22 -8.18
N THR A 63 2.28 -1.97 -7.85
CA THR A 63 3.18 -0.83 -8.11
C THR A 63 4.52 -1.00 -7.40
N MET A 64 4.50 -1.44 -6.13
CA MET A 64 5.72 -1.73 -5.39
C MET A 64 6.55 -2.86 -6.03
N VAL A 65 5.90 -3.94 -6.48
CA VAL A 65 6.59 -5.04 -7.19
C VAL A 65 7.16 -4.56 -8.53
N ASP A 66 6.40 -3.78 -9.29
CA ASP A 66 6.83 -3.24 -10.59
C ASP A 66 8.07 -2.35 -10.42
N LEU A 67 8.18 -1.58 -9.33
CA LEU A 67 9.38 -0.81 -9.00
C LEU A 67 10.62 -1.70 -8.77
N TYR A 68 10.49 -2.80 -8.04
CA TYR A 68 11.59 -3.75 -7.85
C TYR A 68 12.00 -4.48 -9.14
N MET A 69 11.07 -4.68 -10.08
CA MET A 69 11.36 -5.32 -11.37
C MET A 69 11.90 -4.33 -12.41
N GLY A 70 11.75 -3.03 -12.13
CA GLY A 70 12.25 -1.94 -12.97
C GLY A 70 13.72 -1.64 -12.76
N PRO A 71 14.30 -0.75 -13.59
CA PRO A 71 15.64 -0.23 -13.36
C PRO A 71 15.68 0.65 -12.09
N PRO A 72 16.85 0.78 -11.45
CA PRO A 72 17.03 1.71 -10.34
C PRO A 72 16.58 3.14 -10.69
N MET A 73 15.85 3.77 -9.77
CA MET A 73 15.45 5.16 -9.96
C MET A 73 16.60 6.11 -9.61
N THR A 74 16.79 7.15 -10.43
CA THR A 74 17.69 8.25 -10.08
C THR A 74 17.02 9.15 -9.02
N PRO A 75 17.79 9.90 -8.21
CA PRO A 75 17.22 10.83 -7.23
C PRO A 75 16.23 11.84 -7.84
N ASP A 76 16.49 12.31 -9.06
CA ASP A 76 15.58 13.22 -9.78
C ASP A 76 14.29 12.52 -10.21
N ALA A 77 14.37 11.26 -10.64
CA ALA A 77 13.20 10.46 -10.97
C ALA A 77 12.35 10.18 -9.72
N VAL A 78 12.97 9.89 -8.57
CA VAL A 78 12.28 9.76 -7.29
C VAL A 78 11.59 11.08 -6.92
N ARG A 79 12.28 12.22 -7.05
CA ARG A 79 11.69 13.54 -6.77
C ARG A 79 10.50 13.85 -7.68
N ALA A 80 10.61 13.53 -8.97
CA ALA A 80 9.51 13.70 -9.93
C ALA A 80 8.31 12.81 -9.56
N LEU A 81 8.55 11.56 -9.16
CA LEU A 81 7.52 10.63 -8.71
C LEU A 81 6.81 11.16 -7.45
N MET A 82 7.55 11.67 -6.46
CA MET A 82 6.97 12.25 -5.24
C MET A 82 6.12 13.50 -5.50
N ASN A 83 6.43 14.26 -6.55
CA ASN A 83 5.65 15.42 -6.96
C ASN A 83 4.43 15.06 -7.82
N ASN A 84 4.36 13.82 -8.33
CA ASN A 84 3.23 13.35 -9.13
C ASN A 84 2.12 12.84 -8.22
N ARG A 85 1.13 13.70 -7.98
CA ARG A 85 -0.02 13.43 -7.11
C ARG A 85 -0.90 12.27 -7.61
N GLU A 86 -0.94 12.03 -8.92
CA GLU A 86 -1.70 10.92 -9.51
C GLU A 86 -1.00 9.57 -9.34
N ALA A 87 0.32 9.58 -9.15
CA ALA A 87 1.12 8.39 -8.90
C ALA A 87 1.18 8.00 -7.41
N ASP A 88 0.60 8.80 -6.51
CA ASP A 88 0.61 8.60 -5.07
C ASP A 88 -0.33 7.45 -4.66
N ILE A 89 0.19 6.22 -4.70
CA ILE A 89 -0.55 5.01 -4.34
C ILE A 89 -1.06 5.03 -2.89
N PHE A 90 -0.34 5.69 -1.98
CA PHE A 90 -0.72 5.77 -0.58
C PHE A 90 -1.92 6.68 -0.38
N ARG A 91 -2.00 7.79 -1.12
CA ARG A 91 -3.17 8.66 -1.14
C ARG A 91 -4.41 7.89 -1.58
N SER A 92 -4.38 7.24 -2.74
CA SER A 92 -5.55 6.51 -3.24
C SER A 92 -6.02 5.44 -2.26
N PHE A 93 -5.10 4.68 -1.65
CA PHE A 93 -5.44 3.68 -0.65
C PHE A 93 -6.03 4.30 0.62
N THR A 94 -5.41 5.35 1.17
CA THR A 94 -5.89 5.98 2.40
C THR A 94 -7.24 6.68 2.23
N GLU A 95 -7.54 7.19 1.05
CA GLU A 95 -8.85 7.79 0.72
C GLU A 95 -9.96 6.74 0.78
N VAL A 96 -9.82 5.62 0.08
CA VAL A 96 -10.84 4.55 0.12
C VAL A 96 -10.95 3.89 1.50
N CYS A 97 -9.84 3.74 2.24
CA CYS A 97 -9.87 3.29 3.63
C CYS A 97 -10.65 4.26 4.52
N ARG A 98 -10.45 5.58 4.36
CA ARG A 98 -11.14 6.59 5.16
C ARG A 98 -12.64 6.55 4.92
N GLU A 99 -13.07 6.44 3.66
CA GLU A 99 -14.49 6.31 3.31
C GLU A 99 -15.12 5.08 3.97
N GLU A 100 -14.45 3.94 3.92
CA GLU A 100 -14.94 2.72 4.55
C GLU A 100 -15.04 2.87 6.09
N LEU A 101 -13.99 3.39 6.72
CA LEU A 101 -13.96 3.60 8.17
C LEU A 101 -15.02 4.62 8.64
N GLN A 102 -15.39 5.58 7.80
CA GLN A 102 -16.48 6.52 8.07
C GLN A 102 -17.84 5.83 8.00
N ARG A 103 -18.08 4.93 7.04
CA ARG A 103 -19.32 4.14 6.96
C ARG A 103 -19.51 3.24 8.18
N LEU A 104 -18.42 2.73 8.75
CA LEU A 104 -18.44 1.93 9.99
C LEU A 104 -18.66 2.75 11.27
N ARG A 105 -18.67 4.10 11.20
CA ARG A 105 -18.99 4.99 12.34
C ARG A 105 -20.48 5.33 12.46
N VAL A 106 -21.28 4.98 11.47
CA VAL A 106 -22.70 5.32 11.46
C VAL A 106 -23.48 4.21 12.17
N PRO A 107 -24.21 4.49 13.26
CA PRO A 107 -25.15 3.55 13.86
C PRO A 107 -26.33 3.26 12.94
#